data_AF-A0A1A3F8M7-F1
#
_entry.id   AF-A0A1A3F8M7-F1
#
_cell.length_a   1.000
_cell.length_b   1.000
_cell.length_c   1.000
_cell.angle_alpha   90.00
_cell.angle_beta   90.00
_cell.angle_gamma   90.00
#
_symmetry.space_group_name_H-M   'P 1'
#
loop_
_entity.id
_entity.type
_entity.pdbx_description
1 polymer ?
#
loop_
_entity_poly.entity_id
_entity_poly.type
_entity_poly.pdbx_seq_one_letter_code
_entity_poly.pdbx_strand_id
1 'polypeptide(L)'
;MSTAEVIALVSAIAAPLLTFLGVVIGAWRGRADGKRQSEQALRELEVKARLASEQAADEARNKVTEAWEAYAASTQKDRKLLLDRLEAVESRATAAERRIDSAETRAVIAEERASRWESLYRIAVAHLREVIRWATVNNTGTMPEPPAELQREL
;
A
#
# COMPACT_ATOMS: atom_id res chain seq x y z
N MET A 1 -83.77 63.99 -35.74
CA MET A 1 -82.38 63.53 -35.57
C MET A 1 -81.78 63.34 -36.95
N SER A 2 -80.74 64.10 -37.32
CA SER A 2 -80.15 63.99 -38.65
C SER A 2 -79.30 62.71 -38.75
N THR A 3 -79.08 62.20 -39.96
CA THR A 3 -78.20 61.04 -40.21
C THR A 3 -76.79 61.22 -39.61
N ALA A 4 -76.31 62.45 -39.53
CA ALA A 4 -75.03 62.78 -38.89
C ALA A 4 -75.04 62.58 -37.36
N GLU A 5 -76.16 62.85 -36.68
CA GLU A 5 -76.28 62.64 -35.22
C GLU A 5 -76.34 61.15 -34.86
N VAL A 6 -76.99 60.33 -35.69
CA VAL A 6 -77.02 58.86 -35.52
C VAL A 6 -75.61 58.26 -35.72
N ILE A 7 -74.88 58.70 -36.75
CA ILE A 7 -73.51 58.25 -37.02
C ILE A 7 -72.55 58.70 -35.90
N ALA A 8 -72.70 59.92 -35.38
CA ALA A 8 -71.93 60.41 -34.25
C ALA A 8 -72.20 59.61 -32.95
N LEU A 9 -73.45 59.25 -32.68
CA LEU A 9 -73.81 58.44 -31.51
C LEU A 9 -73.28 56.99 -31.62
N VAL A 10 -73.43 56.37 -32.80
CA VAL A 10 -72.95 55.00 -33.04
C VAL A 10 -71.43 54.94 -33.00
N SER A 11 -70.73 55.91 -33.57
CA SER A 11 -69.27 55.98 -33.50
C SER A 11 -68.75 56.26 -32.09
N ALA A 12 -69.44 57.10 -31.30
CA ALA A 12 -69.09 57.37 -29.91
C ALA A 12 -69.20 56.14 -28.99
N ILE A 13 -70.10 55.21 -29.30
CA ILE A 13 -70.28 53.95 -28.55
C ILE A 13 -69.39 52.82 -29.10
N ALA A 14 -69.24 52.73 -30.43
CA ALA A 14 -68.48 51.66 -31.06
C ALA A 14 -66.96 51.79 -30.84
N ALA A 15 -66.41 53.01 -30.84
CA ALA A 15 -64.98 53.24 -30.63
C ALA A 15 -64.44 52.73 -29.27
N PRO A 16 -65.08 53.02 -28.11
CA PRO A 16 -64.63 52.49 -26.82
C PRO A 16 -64.81 50.96 -26.70
N LEU A 17 -65.82 50.38 -27.34
CA LEU A 17 -66.01 48.92 -27.33
C LEU A 17 -64.93 48.18 -28.13
N LEU A 18 -64.54 48.71 -29.29
CA LEU A 18 -63.48 48.13 -30.12
C LEU A 18 -62.11 48.24 -29.47
N THR A 19 -61.82 49.37 -28.80
CA THR A 19 -60.58 49.53 -28.03
C THR A 19 -60.54 48.59 -26.83
N PHE A 20 -61.65 48.43 -26.10
CA PHE A 20 -61.76 47.46 -25.00
C PHE A 20 -61.53 46.02 -25.49
N LEU A 21 -62.16 45.62 -26.60
CA LEU A 21 -61.96 44.31 -27.23
C LEU A 21 -60.49 44.10 -27.64
N GLY A 22 -59.84 45.12 -28.19
CA GLY A 22 -58.41 45.09 -28.54
C GLY A 22 -57.50 44.83 -27.33
N VAL A 23 -57.76 45.50 -26.20
CA VAL A 23 -57.01 45.32 -24.95
C VAL A 23 -57.21 43.92 -24.38
N VAL A 24 -58.45 43.41 -24.37
CA VAL A 24 -58.76 42.07 -23.85
C VAL A 24 -58.12 40.97 -24.71
N ILE A 25 -58.19 41.09 -26.04
CA ILE A 25 -57.55 40.14 -26.96
C ILE A 25 -56.03 40.20 -26.83
N GLY A 26 -55.45 41.39 -26.72
CA GLY A 26 -54.02 41.58 -26.47
C GLY A 26 -53.56 40.95 -25.15
N ALA A 27 -54.30 41.16 -24.06
CA ALA A 27 -54.02 40.56 -22.76
C ALA A 27 -54.15 39.03 -22.76
N TRP A 28 -55.17 38.49 -23.46
CA TRP A 28 -55.36 37.04 -23.57
C TRP A 28 -54.26 36.37 -24.38
N ARG A 29 -53.87 36.98 -25.52
CA ARG A 29 -52.76 36.52 -26.35
C ARG A 29 -51.43 36.59 -25.60
N GLY A 30 -51.16 37.69 -24.88
CA GLY A 30 -49.97 37.81 -24.03
C GLY A 30 -49.91 36.74 -22.92
N ARG A 31 -51.06 36.37 -22.32
CA ARG A 31 -51.13 35.26 -21.35
C ARG A 31 -50.86 33.90 -21.99
N ALA A 32 -51.41 33.66 -23.19
CA ALA A 32 -51.22 32.40 -23.92
C ALA A 32 -49.76 32.23 -24.37
N ASP A 33 -49.15 33.29 -24.90
CA ASP A 33 -47.76 33.30 -25.33
C ASP A 33 -46.80 33.21 -24.13
N GLY A 34 -47.11 33.89 -23.01
CA GLY A 34 -46.36 33.77 -21.77
C GLY A 34 -46.39 32.35 -21.16
N LYS A 35 -47.54 31.67 -21.22
CA LYS A 35 -47.63 30.25 -20.79
C LYS A 35 -46.75 29.35 -21.64
N ARG A 36 -46.80 29.49 -22.97
CA ARG A 36 -45.96 28.69 -23.90
C ARG A 36 -44.47 28.95 -23.68
N GLN A 37 -44.07 30.20 -23.49
CA GLN A 37 -42.70 30.57 -23.20
C GLN A 37 -42.23 30.00 -21.86
N SER A 38 -43.09 30.00 -20.83
CA SER A 38 -42.77 29.38 -19.54
C SER A 38 -42.62 27.86 -19.61
N GLU A 39 -43.45 27.18 -20.40
CA GLU A 39 -43.35 25.73 -20.61
C GLU A 39 -42.09 25.36 -21.38
N GLN A 40 -41.69 26.16 -22.37
CA GLN A 40 -40.43 25.99 -23.09
C GLN A 40 -39.23 26.21 -22.16
N ALA A 41 -39.24 27.28 -21.36
CA ALA A 41 -38.20 27.54 -20.38
C ALA A 41 -38.08 26.41 -19.34
N LEU A 42 -39.20 25.86 -18.88
CA LEU A 42 -39.21 24.71 -17.96
C LEU A 42 -38.59 23.46 -18.60
N ARG A 43 -38.92 23.16 -19.86
CA ARG A 43 -38.31 22.02 -20.59
C ARG A 43 -36.82 22.21 -20.79
N GLU A 44 -36.38 23.41 -21.13
CA GLU A 44 -34.95 23.73 -21.25
C GLU A 44 -34.21 23.59 -19.92
N LEU A 45 -34.83 24.05 -18.83
CA LEU A 45 -34.27 23.89 -17.48
C LEU A 45 -34.21 22.42 -17.07
N GLU A 46 -35.23 21.61 -17.39
CA GLU A 46 -35.22 20.18 -17.11
C GLU A 46 -34.12 19.45 -17.89
N VAL A 47 -33.95 19.77 -19.17
CA VAL A 47 -32.87 19.21 -20.00
C VAL A 47 -31.51 19.62 -19.45
N LYS A 48 -31.31 20.90 -19.10
CA LYS A 48 -30.07 21.37 -18.49
C LYS A 48 -29.78 20.71 -17.15
N ALA A 49 -30.80 20.51 -16.31
CA ALA A 49 -30.67 19.83 -15.03
C ALA A 49 -30.27 18.36 -15.21
N ARG A 50 -30.88 17.66 -16.18
CA ARG A 50 -30.52 16.27 -16.52
C ARG A 50 -29.07 16.17 -17.00
N LEU A 51 -28.67 17.02 -17.94
CA LEU A 51 -27.29 17.05 -18.45
C LEU A 51 -26.27 17.36 -17.34
N ALA A 52 -26.58 18.32 -16.47
CA ALA A 52 -25.72 18.63 -15.33
C ALA A 52 -25.61 17.45 -14.34
N SER A 53 -26.72 16.73 -14.10
CA SER A 53 -26.71 15.54 -13.24
C SER A 53 -25.92 14.38 -13.84
N GLU A 54 -25.98 14.19 -15.16
CA GLU A 54 -25.24 13.16 -15.88
C GLU A 54 -23.74 13.48 -15.86
N GLN A 55 -23.36 14.73 -16.16
CA GLN A 55 -21.97 15.18 -16.06
C GLN A 55 -21.41 15.01 -14.65
N ALA A 56 -22.17 15.36 -13.62
CA ALA A 56 -21.75 15.16 -12.23
C ALA A 56 -21.58 13.68 -11.89
N ALA A 57 -22.46 12.81 -12.40
CA ALA A 57 -22.34 11.36 -12.22
C ALA A 57 -21.10 10.80 -12.90
N ASP A 58 -20.79 11.24 -14.13
CA ASP A 58 -19.61 10.79 -14.87
C ASP A 58 -18.31 11.32 -14.25
N GLU A 59 -18.29 12.57 -13.77
CA GLU A 59 -17.16 13.11 -13.03
C GLU A 59 -16.91 12.31 -11.74
N ALA A 60 -17.97 11.97 -11.00
CA ALA A 60 -17.87 11.15 -9.80
C ALA A 60 -17.33 9.74 -10.12
N ARG A 61 -17.79 9.11 -11.20
CA ARG A 61 -17.27 7.81 -11.67
C ARG A 61 -15.78 7.90 -12.01
N ASN A 62 -15.38 8.92 -12.76
CA ASN A 62 -13.98 9.10 -13.15
C ASN A 62 -13.08 9.28 -11.93
N LYS A 63 -13.48 10.11 -10.96
CA LYS A 63 -12.74 10.29 -9.70
C LYS A 63 -12.61 9.00 -8.90
N VAL A 64 -13.66 8.18 -8.86
CA VAL A 64 -13.63 6.86 -8.17
C VAL A 64 -12.68 5.90 -8.90
N THR A 65 -12.71 5.88 -10.24
CA THR A 65 -11.81 5.05 -11.04
C THR A 65 -10.36 5.45 -10.83
N GLU A 66 -10.03 6.75 -10.91
CA GLU A 66 -8.69 7.27 -10.65
C GLU A 66 -8.20 6.93 -9.24
N ALA A 67 -9.06 7.08 -8.24
CA ALA A 67 -8.74 6.71 -6.86
C ALA A 67 -8.45 5.20 -6.73
N TRP A 68 -9.24 4.36 -7.41
CA TRP A 68 -9.02 2.92 -7.42
C TRP A 68 -7.73 2.51 -8.13
N GLU A 69 -7.41 3.13 -9.27
CA GLU A 69 -6.16 2.88 -9.98
C GLU A 69 -4.95 3.28 -9.14
N ALA A 70 -5.00 4.44 -8.49
CA ALA A 70 -3.95 4.90 -7.57
C ALA A 70 -3.78 3.94 -6.38
N TYR A 71 -4.88 3.49 -5.78
CA TYR A 71 -4.85 2.52 -4.69
C TYR A 71 -4.29 1.16 -5.14
N ALA A 72 -4.73 0.65 -6.30
CA ALA A 72 -4.24 -0.62 -6.84
C ALA A 72 -2.74 -0.56 -7.14
N ALA A 73 -2.27 0.54 -7.75
CA ALA A 73 -0.85 0.76 -8.02
C ALA A 73 -0.03 0.85 -6.73
N SER A 74 -0.53 1.56 -5.70
CA SER A 74 0.10 1.60 -4.37
C SER A 74 0.21 0.21 -3.76
N THR A 75 -0.89 -0.55 -3.76
CA THR A 75 -0.95 -1.90 -3.19
C THR A 75 0.02 -2.85 -3.91
N GLN A 76 0.11 -2.75 -5.24
CA GLN A 76 1.06 -3.54 -6.03
C GLN A 76 2.52 -3.19 -5.70
N LYS A 77 2.82 -1.89 -5.55
CA LYS A 77 4.16 -1.41 -5.18
C LYS A 77 4.54 -1.88 -3.79
N ASP A 78 3.64 -1.78 -2.83
CA ASP A 78 3.88 -2.21 -1.45
C ASP A 78 4.07 -3.73 -1.37
N ARG A 79 3.23 -4.51 -2.08
CA ARG A 79 3.40 -5.96 -2.18
C ARG A 79 4.76 -6.33 -2.76
N LYS A 80 5.20 -5.66 -3.83
CA LYS A 80 6.51 -5.90 -4.42
C LYS A 80 7.63 -5.58 -3.43
N LEU A 81 7.56 -4.43 -2.76
CA LEU A 81 8.55 -4.04 -1.76
C LEU A 81 8.63 -5.05 -0.61
N LEU A 82 7.50 -5.59 -0.16
CA LEU A 82 7.46 -6.62 0.89
C LEU A 82 8.11 -7.92 0.43
N LEU A 83 7.86 -8.35 -0.82
CA LEU A 83 8.51 -9.53 -1.38
C LEU A 83 10.03 -9.36 -1.48
N ASP A 84 10.50 -8.22 -2.01
CA ASP A 84 11.93 -7.93 -2.12
C ASP A 84 12.60 -7.92 -0.73
N ARG A 85 11.92 -7.38 0.29
CA ARG A 85 12.41 -7.39 1.67
C ARG A 85 12.43 -8.78 2.28
N LEU A 86 11.42 -9.61 1.99
CA LEU A 86 11.37 -10.98 2.48
C LEU A 86 12.52 -11.80 1.90
N GLU A 87 12.75 -11.72 0.59
CA GLU A 87 13.85 -12.40 -0.09
C GLU A 87 15.22 -11.97 0.48
N ALA A 88 15.40 -10.67 0.75
CA ALA A 88 16.62 -10.17 1.38
C ALA A 88 16.82 -10.70 2.81
N VAL A 89 15.74 -10.86 3.59
CA VAL A 89 15.80 -11.44 4.94
C VAL A 89 16.12 -12.92 4.89
N GLU A 90 15.47 -13.68 4.00
CA GLU A 90 15.73 -15.11 3.80
C GLU A 90 17.18 -15.35 3.39
N SER A 91 17.71 -14.59 2.42
CA SER A 91 19.11 -14.68 2.00
C SER A 91 20.08 -14.43 3.16
N ARG A 92 19.82 -13.40 3.97
CA ARG A 92 20.62 -13.08 5.16
C ARG A 92 20.53 -14.16 6.24
N ALA A 93 19.36 -14.75 6.43
CA ALA A 93 19.13 -15.83 7.40
C ALA A 93 19.94 -17.07 7.00
N THR A 94 19.83 -17.52 5.74
CA THR A 94 20.62 -18.65 5.23
C THR A 94 22.13 -18.39 5.32
N ALA A 95 22.57 -17.17 5.03
CA ALA A 95 23.98 -16.80 5.19
C ALA A 95 24.43 -16.82 6.67
N ALA A 96 23.56 -16.43 7.59
CA ALA A 96 23.82 -16.48 9.02
C ALA A 96 23.89 -17.93 9.53
N GLU A 97 22.96 -18.79 9.12
CA GLU A 97 22.95 -20.23 9.44
C GLU A 97 24.27 -20.90 9.04
N ARG A 98 24.70 -20.72 7.78
CA ARG A 98 25.99 -21.27 7.31
C ARG A 98 27.20 -20.78 8.11
N ARG A 99 27.16 -19.53 8.58
CA ARG A 99 28.23 -18.96 9.42
C ARG A 99 28.22 -19.57 10.82
N ILE A 100 27.04 -19.88 11.36
CA ILE A 100 26.87 -20.57 12.64
C ILE A 100 27.39 -22.00 12.51
N ASP A 101 26.94 -22.77 11.51
CA ASP A 101 27.41 -24.15 11.29
C ASP A 101 28.94 -24.22 11.18
N SER A 102 29.54 -23.28 10.46
CA SER A 102 31.00 -23.16 10.34
C SER A 102 31.68 -22.77 11.66
N ALA A 103 31.06 -21.92 12.48
CA ALA A 103 31.56 -21.57 13.79
C ALA A 103 31.48 -22.75 14.77
N GLU A 104 30.37 -23.48 14.78
CA GLU A 104 30.16 -24.67 15.60
C GLU A 104 31.17 -25.77 15.23
N THR A 105 31.36 -26.05 13.94
CA THR A 105 32.37 -27.02 13.49
C THR A 105 33.77 -26.64 13.98
N ARG A 106 34.13 -25.34 13.91
CA ARG A 106 35.43 -24.87 14.41
C ARG A 106 35.54 -24.97 15.93
N ALA A 107 34.46 -24.73 16.66
CA ALA A 107 34.42 -24.87 18.11
C ALA A 107 34.63 -26.33 18.52
N VAL A 108 33.93 -27.28 17.91
CA VAL A 108 34.11 -28.72 18.16
C VAL A 108 35.55 -29.15 17.91
N ILE A 109 36.15 -28.77 16.78
CA ILE A 109 37.54 -29.09 16.48
C ILE A 109 38.49 -28.48 17.53
N ALA A 110 38.22 -27.27 18.01
CA ALA A 110 39.02 -26.63 19.04
C ALA A 110 38.90 -27.34 20.40
N GLU A 111 37.69 -27.75 20.77
CA GLU A 111 37.41 -28.54 21.99
C GLU A 111 38.10 -29.91 21.93
N GLU A 112 38.03 -30.60 20.81
CA GLU A 112 38.73 -31.88 20.60
C GLU A 112 40.24 -31.73 20.74
N ARG A 113 40.82 -30.68 20.16
CA ARG A 113 42.25 -30.37 20.33
C ARG A 113 42.57 -30.08 21.79
N ALA A 114 41.78 -29.26 22.47
CA ALA A 114 42.01 -28.91 23.87
C ALA A 114 41.94 -30.15 24.77
N SER A 115 40.94 -31.01 24.55
CA SER A 115 40.78 -32.28 25.26
C SER A 115 41.96 -33.24 25.02
N ARG A 116 42.42 -33.35 23.77
CA ARG A 116 43.62 -34.13 23.43
C ARG A 116 44.85 -33.61 24.17
N TRP A 117 45.07 -32.29 24.14
CA TRP A 117 46.20 -31.68 24.85
C TRP A 117 46.11 -31.87 26.36
N GLU A 118 44.92 -31.72 26.95
CA GLU A 118 44.72 -31.96 28.38
C GLU A 118 45.06 -33.40 28.77
N SER A 119 44.63 -34.38 27.95
CA SER A 119 44.97 -35.78 28.14
C SER A 119 46.49 -36.00 28.09
N LEU A 120 47.16 -35.47 27.07
CA LEU A 120 48.62 -35.56 26.93
C LEU A 120 49.34 -34.91 28.11
N TYR A 121 48.89 -33.75 28.59
CA TYR A 121 49.47 -33.10 29.76
C TYR A 121 49.33 -33.96 31.02
N ARG A 122 48.17 -34.61 31.24
CA ARG A 122 47.99 -35.51 32.38
C ARG A 122 48.93 -36.71 32.30
N ILE A 123 49.10 -37.30 31.12
CA ILE A 123 50.04 -38.41 30.88
C ILE A 123 51.49 -37.97 31.13
N ALA A 124 51.88 -36.82 30.59
CA ALA A 124 53.22 -36.25 30.78
C ALA A 124 53.54 -35.99 32.25
N VAL A 125 52.60 -35.42 33.01
CA VAL A 125 52.77 -35.19 34.45
C VAL A 125 52.90 -36.50 35.22
N ALA A 126 52.11 -37.52 34.88
CA ALA A 126 52.22 -38.83 35.52
C ALA A 126 53.58 -39.47 35.25
N HIS A 127 54.05 -39.45 34.00
CA HIS A 127 55.35 -39.97 33.62
C HIS A 127 56.51 -39.20 34.29
N LEU A 128 56.45 -37.86 34.33
CA LEU A 128 57.47 -37.06 35.02
C LEU A 128 57.57 -37.42 36.51
N ARG A 129 56.44 -37.64 37.19
CA ARG A 129 56.45 -38.09 38.59
C ARG A 129 57.12 -39.46 38.74
N GLU A 130 56.91 -40.36 37.79
CA GLU A 130 57.55 -41.68 37.78
C GLU A 130 59.07 -41.56 37.58
N VAL A 131 59.51 -40.75 36.63
CA VAL A 131 60.93 -40.48 36.38
C VAL A 131 61.60 -39.84 37.59
N ILE A 132 60.96 -38.85 38.23
CA ILE A 132 61.48 -38.22 39.46
C ILE A 132 61.60 -39.26 40.58
N ARG A 133 60.60 -40.12 40.75
CA ARG A 133 60.65 -41.18 41.76
C ARG A 133 61.79 -42.17 41.49
N TRP A 134 61.97 -42.57 40.22
CA TRP A 134 63.08 -43.42 39.83
C TRP A 134 64.43 -42.76 40.15
N ALA A 135 64.63 -41.50 39.75
CA ALA A 135 65.87 -40.77 39.96
C ALA A 135 66.21 -40.55 41.44
N THR A 136 65.19 -40.44 42.31
CA THR A 136 65.39 -40.16 43.74
C THR A 136 65.49 -41.43 44.60
N VAL A 137 64.82 -42.53 44.21
CA VAL A 137 64.71 -43.75 45.04
C VAL A 137 65.40 -44.96 44.42
N ASN A 138 65.30 -45.17 43.11
CA ASN A 138 65.69 -46.40 42.40
C ASN A 138 66.70 -46.14 41.27
N ASN A 139 67.63 -45.19 41.46
CA ASN A 139 68.59 -44.66 40.47
C ASN A 139 69.66 -45.67 39.97
N THR A 140 69.43 -46.96 40.17
CA THR A 140 70.31 -48.06 39.75
C THR A 140 69.61 -49.04 38.81
N GLY A 141 68.30 -48.88 38.53
CA GLY A 141 67.53 -49.68 37.57
C GLY A 141 67.31 -48.97 36.22
N THR A 142 66.59 -49.61 35.29
CA THR A 142 66.24 -49.02 33.99
C THR A 142 65.34 -47.80 34.16
N MET A 143 65.64 -46.70 33.48
CA MET A 143 64.83 -45.48 33.51
C MET A 143 63.43 -45.75 32.91
N PRO A 144 62.35 -45.23 33.50
CA PRO A 144 61.00 -45.34 32.93
C PRO A 144 60.98 -44.77 31.51
N GLU A 145 60.44 -45.53 30.56
CA GLU A 145 60.28 -45.07 29.17
C GLU A 145 59.07 -44.15 29.03
N PRO A 146 59.13 -43.13 28.16
CA PRO A 146 58.00 -42.25 27.92
C PRO A 146 56.83 -43.05 27.33
N PRO A 147 55.58 -42.84 27.81
CA PRO A 147 54.39 -43.45 27.25
C PRO A 147 54.28 -43.25 25.74
N ALA A 148 53.79 -44.26 25.01
CA ALA A 148 53.71 -44.25 23.56
C ALA A 148 52.86 -43.09 23.02
N GLU A 149 51.87 -42.64 23.79
CA GLU A 149 51.02 -41.50 23.47
C GLU A 149 51.82 -40.19 23.39
N LEU A 150 52.84 -40.01 24.24
CA LEU A 150 53.72 -38.84 24.20
C LEU A 150 54.77 -38.96 23.09
N GLN A 151 55.26 -40.17 22.83
CA GLN A 151 56.26 -40.42 21.78
C GLN A 151 55.71 -40.15 20.37
N ARG A 152 54.41 -40.35 20.15
CA ARG A 152 53.75 -40.11 18.86
C ARG A 152 53.55 -38.63 18.52
N GLU A 153 53.71 -37.73 19.48
CA GLU A 153 53.49 -36.29 19.33
C GLU A 153 54.80 -35.47 19.29
N LEU A 154 55.95 -36.14 19.47
CA LEU A 154 57.31 -35.60 19.34
C LEU A 154 57.80 -35.72 17.89
#